data_AF-A0A8C3HMJ6-F1
#
_entry.id   AF-A0A8C3HMJ6-F1
#
_cell.length_a   1.000
_cell.length_b   1.000
_cell.length_c   1.000
_cell.angle_alpha   90.00
_cell.angle_beta   90.00
_cell.angle_gamma   90.00
#
_symmetry.space_group_name_H-M   'P 1'
#
loop_
_entity.id
_entity.type
_entity.pdbx_description
1 polymer ?
#
loop_
_entity_poly.entity_id
_entity_poly.type
_entity_poly.pdbx_seq_one_letter_code
_entity_poly.pdbx_strand_id
1 'polypeptide(L)'
;MAPKLKPTTSSDIQPKKQRSVPTLEEKLAVLNLLRDGTSVSNVARKYGRNESSIRAIKIREREINQAVASSAPITAKVTSQVLETNMKWAFRCLLFLQLVQQSFKNEKGIRLF
;
A
#
# COMPACT_ATOMS: atom_id res chain seq x y z
N MET A 1 -0.11 1.19 -73.90
CA MET A 1 -1.26 1.05 -72.98
C MET A 1 -0.73 0.83 -71.58
N ALA A 2 -1.07 1.71 -70.63
CA ALA A 2 -0.55 1.66 -69.26
C ALA A 2 -1.54 0.91 -68.33
N PRO A 3 -1.06 0.13 -67.33
CA PRO A 3 -1.95 -0.43 -66.32
C PRO A 3 -2.39 0.68 -65.34
N LYS A 4 -3.71 0.88 -65.19
CA LYS A 4 -4.26 1.79 -64.19
C LYS A 4 -4.19 1.15 -62.80
N LEU A 5 -3.36 1.72 -61.92
CA LEU A 5 -3.34 1.40 -60.50
C LEU A 5 -4.54 2.05 -59.80
N LYS A 6 -5.32 1.22 -59.09
CA LYS A 6 -6.42 1.64 -58.22
C LYS A 6 -5.81 2.03 -56.86
N PRO A 7 -6.06 3.24 -56.31
CA PRO A 7 -5.66 3.51 -54.93
C PRO A 7 -6.72 2.92 -53.99
N THR A 8 -6.36 1.82 -53.32
CA THR A 8 -7.16 1.27 -52.23
C THR A 8 -6.92 2.09 -50.96
N THR A 9 -7.93 2.90 -50.63
CA THR A 9 -8.48 3.19 -49.30
C THR A 9 -7.54 3.01 -48.09
N SER A 10 -7.08 4.17 -47.58
CA SER A 10 -6.75 4.49 -46.18
C SER A 10 -6.40 3.35 -45.24
N SER A 11 -5.10 3.06 -45.12
CA SER A 11 -4.57 2.43 -43.90
C SER A 11 -4.50 3.49 -42.80
N ASP A 12 -5.54 3.52 -41.96
CA ASP A 12 -5.55 4.22 -40.67
C ASP A 12 -4.31 3.79 -39.87
N ILE A 13 -3.31 4.69 -39.78
CA ILE A 13 -2.12 4.50 -38.96
C ILE A 13 -2.56 4.75 -37.52
N GLN A 14 -3.20 3.76 -36.90
CA GLN A 14 -3.39 3.75 -35.46
C GLN A 14 -2.00 3.80 -34.81
N PRO A 15 -1.67 4.85 -34.02
CA PRO A 15 -0.36 4.96 -33.40
C PRO A 15 -0.15 3.75 -32.48
N LYS A 16 0.93 3.02 -32.72
CA LYS A 16 1.34 1.86 -31.93
C LYS A 16 1.47 2.30 -30.46
N LYS A 17 0.48 1.93 -29.65
CA LYS A 17 0.39 2.31 -28.23
C LYS A 17 1.71 1.94 -27.54
N GLN A 18 2.50 2.95 -27.16
CA GLN A 18 3.73 2.73 -26.42
C GLN A 18 3.40 1.93 -25.16
N ARG A 19 4.19 0.88 -24.88
CA ARG A 19 4.04 0.10 -23.65
C ARG A 19 4.42 0.98 -22.47
N SER A 20 3.44 1.62 -21.83
CA SER A 20 3.66 2.31 -20.57
C SER A 20 3.93 1.26 -19.49
N VAL A 21 5.08 1.33 -18.84
CA VAL A 21 5.37 0.46 -17.70
C VAL A 21 4.58 1.00 -16.49
N PRO A 22 3.73 0.20 -15.84
CA PRO A 22 2.98 0.68 -14.68
C PRO A 22 3.94 1.01 -13.53
N THR A 23 3.70 2.14 -12.87
CA THR A 23 4.50 2.59 -11.72
C THR A 23 4.27 1.68 -10.52
N LEU A 24 5.14 1.77 -9.51
CA LEU A 24 5.01 0.95 -8.30
C LEU A 24 3.68 1.24 -7.56
N GLU A 25 3.28 2.52 -7.51
CA GLU A 25 2.02 2.99 -6.92
C GLU A 25 0.79 2.45 -7.66
N GLU A 26 0.80 2.47 -9.00
CA GLU A 26 -0.29 1.92 -9.81
C GLU A 26 -0.47 0.42 -9.56
N LYS A 27 0.62 -0.33 -9.41
CA LYS A 27 0.57 -1.76 -9.08
C LYS A 27 -0.06 -2.00 -7.71
N LEU A 28 0.23 -1.18 -6.71
CA LEU A 28 -0.40 -1.26 -5.38
C LEU A 28 -1.89 -0.95 -5.44
N ALA A 29 -2.30 0.08 -6.18
CA ALA A 29 -3.70 0.43 -6.34
C ALA A 29 -4.50 -0.71 -7.00
N VAL A 30 -3.91 -1.38 -7.98
CA VAL A 30 -4.47 -2.60 -8.60
C VAL A 30 -4.62 -3.73 -7.57
N LEU A 31 -3.62 -3.97 -6.73
CA LEU A 31 -3.66 -5.02 -5.70
C LEU A 31 -4.75 -4.75 -4.65
N ASN A 32 -4.89 -3.50 -4.19
CA ASN A 32 -5.93 -3.11 -3.23
C ASN A 32 -7.33 -3.37 -3.80
N LEU A 33 -7.60 -2.94 -5.04
CA LEU A 33 -8.90 -3.19 -5.68
C LEU A 33 -9.22 -4.67 -5.85
N LEU A 34 -8.22 -5.49 -6.11
CA LEU A 34 -8.38 -6.94 -6.19
C LEU A 34 -8.63 -7.58 -4.81
N ARG A 35 -8.08 -7.00 -3.72
CA ARG A 35 -8.38 -7.41 -2.33
C ARG A 35 -9.80 -7.00 -1.91
N ASP A 36 -10.27 -5.84 -2.37
CA ASP A 36 -11.63 -5.34 -2.13
C ASP A 36 -12.71 -6.15 -2.87
N GLY A 37 -12.32 -7.17 -3.65
CA GLY A 37 -13.24 -8.06 -4.36
C GLY A 37 -13.62 -7.58 -5.77
N THR A 38 -12.94 -6.56 -6.30
CA THR A 38 -13.20 -6.10 -7.67
C THR A 38 -12.74 -7.15 -8.68
N SER A 39 -13.55 -7.42 -9.71
CA SER A 39 -13.19 -8.39 -10.76
C SER A 39 -12.00 -7.93 -11.61
N VAL A 40 -11.19 -8.89 -12.06
CA VAL A 40 -9.99 -8.63 -12.89
C VAL A 40 -10.33 -7.84 -14.15
N SER A 41 -11.46 -8.17 -14.80
CA SER A 41 -11.92 -7.48 -16.01
C SER A 41 -12.30 -6.02 -15.74
N ASN A 42 -12.91 -5.73 -14.58
CA ASN A 42 -13.26 -4.36 -14.22
C ASN A 42 -12.01 -3.53 -13.91
N VAL A 43 -11.04 -4.11 -13.20
CA VAL A 43 -9.75 -3.47 -12.94
C VAL A 43 -8.98 -3.23 -14.24
N ALA A 44 -8.95 -4.21 -15.15
CA ALA A 44 -8.34 -4.09 -16.47
C ALA A 44 -8.92 -2.91 -17.28
N ARG A 45 -10.25 -2.76 -17.28
CA ARG A 45 -10.94 -1.62 -17.92
C ARG A 45 -10.58 -0.29 -17.26
N LYS A 46 -10.61 -0.22 -15.92
CA LYS A 46 -10.31 1.00 -15.15
C LYS A 46 -8.92 1.56 -15.43
N TYR A 47 -7.91 0.69 -15.56
CA TYR A 47 -6.52 1.09 -15.83
C TYR A 47 -6.14 1.00 -17.32
N GLY A 48 -7.07 0.64 -18.20
CA GLY A 48 -6.81 0.46 -19.63
C GLY A 48 -5.74 -0.59 -19.94
N ARG A 49 -5.62 -1.63 -19.10
CA ARG A 49 -4.61 -2.69 -19.18
C ARG A 49 -5.22 -4.03 -19.58
N ASN A 50 -4.38 -4.89 -20.14
CA ASN A 50 -4.73 -6.27 -20.47
C ASN A 50 -4.96 -7.06 -19.17
N GLU A 51 -5.95 -7.96 -19.15
CA GLU A 51 -6.21 -8.81 -17.99
C GLU A 51 -5.01 -9.69 -17.61
N SER A 52 -4.25 -10.16 -18.60
CA SER A 52 -3.01 -10.90 -18.37
C SER A 52 -1.99 -10.09 -17.57
N SER A 53 -1.90 -8.79 -17.81
CA SER A 53 -1.04 -7.88 -17.05
C SER A 53 -1.51 -7.75 -15.60
N ILE A 54 -2.83 -7.59 -15.39
CA ILE A 54 -3.42 -7.52 -14.05
C ILE A 54 -3.16 -8.81 -13.26
N ARG A 55 -3.32 -9.98 -13.89
CA ARG A 55 -2.99 -11.27 -13.27
C ARG A 55 -1.50 -11.37 -12.93
N ALA A 56 -0.62 -10.92 -13.82
CA ALA A 56 0.82 -10.91 -13.57
C ALA A 56 1.24 -9.95 -12.44
N ILE A 57 0.49 -8.85 -12.23
CA ILE A 57 0.66 -7.98 -11.05
C ILE A 57 0.27 -8.73 -9.78
N LYS A 58 -0.88 -9.43 -9.78
CA LYS A 58 -1.33 -10.23 -8.64
C LYS A 58 -0.33 -11.33 -8.25
N ILE A 59 0.25 -12.03 -9.23
CA ILE A 59 1.26 -13.07 -8.96
C ILE A 59 2.51 -12.47 -8.29
N ARG A 60 2.93 -11.28 -8.71
CA ARG A 60 4.12 -10.58 -8.20
C ARG A 60 3.84 -9.69 -6.98
N GLU A 61 2.72 -9.88 -6.29
CA GLU A 61 2.33 -9.09 -5.12
C GLU A 61 3.44 -9.03 -4.06
N ARG A 62 4.07 -10.17 -3.76
CA ARG A 62 5.15 -10.24 -2.76
C ARG A 62 6.35 -9.38 -3.14
N GLU A 63 6.79 -9.44 -4.39
CA GLU A 63 7.92 -8.66 -4.90
C GLU A 63 7.61 -7.16 -4.88
N ILE A 64 6.38 -6.78 -5.25
CA ILE A 64 5.91 -5.39 -5.20
C ILE A 64 5.94 -4.87 -3.76
N ASN A 65 5.42 -5.64 -2.80
CA ASN A 65 5.42 -5.25 -1.39
C ASN A 65 6.85 -5.13 -0.83
N GLN A 66 7.77 -6.02 -1.22
CA GLN A 66 9.18 -5.92 -0.84
C GLN A 66 9.86 -4.69 -1.43
N ALA A 67 9.59 -4.36 -2.70
CA ALA A 67 10.11 -3.16 -3.34
C ALA A 67 9.63 -1.89 -2.62
N VAL A 68 8.35 -1.86 -2.22
CA VAL A 68 7.77 -0.76 -1.43
C VAL A 68 8.45 -0.65 -0.07
N ALA A 69 8.58 -1.77 0.66
CA ALA A 69 9.24 -1.79 1.96
C ALA A 69 10.72 -1.36 1.89
N SER A 70 11.41 -1.71 0.80
CA SER A 70 12.81 -1.34 0.55
C SER A 70 12.97 0.12 0.13
N SER A 71 11.95 0.68 -0.53
CA SER A 71 11.92 2.10 -0.92
C SER A 71 11.58 3.05 0.23
N ALA A 72 11.07 2.54 1.36
CA ALA A 72 10.83 3.34 2.54
C ALA A 72 12.16 3.83 3.12
N PRO A 73 12.32 5.14 3.39
CA PRO A 73 13.57 5.66 3.93
C PRO A 73 13.89 4.99 5.27
N ILE A 74 15.13 4.50 5.38
CA ILE A 74 15.71 3.81 6.55
C ILE A 74 15.47 4.60 7.86
N THR A 75 15.25 5.91 7.76
CA THR A 75 14.93 6.84 8.86
C THR A 75 13.64 6.50 9.63
N ALA A 76 12.65 5.84 9.02
CA ALA A 76 11.40 5.44 9.70
C ALA A 76 11.60 4.25 10.68
N LYS A 77 12.66 3.46 10.48
CA LYS A 77 12.98 2.31 11.32
C LYS A 77 13.65 2.70 12.64
N VAL A 78 14.30 3.88 12.65
CA VAL A 78 14.96 4.45 13.84
C VAL A 78 13.94 5.15 14.73
N THR A 79 12.96 5.84 14.16
CA THR A 79 11.89 6.49 14.96
C THR A 79 10.96 5.49 15.61
N SER A 80 10.63 4.37 14.96
CA SER A 80 9.75 3.34 15.55
C SER A 80 10.34 2.73 16.81
N GLN A 81 11.65 2.43 16.84
CA GLN A 81 12.32 1.87 18.02
C GLN A 81 12.41 2.89 19.17
N VAL A 82 12.69 4.16 18.87
CA VAL A 82 12.73 5.24 19.86
C VAL A 82 11.32 5.53 20.42
N LEU A 83 10.29 5.48 19.59
CA LEU A 83 8.91 5.63 20.03
C LEU A 83 8.46 4.43 20.87
N GLU A 84 8.86 3.21 20.53
CA GLU A 84 8.48 2.01 21.28
C GLU A 84 9.07 1.98 22.69
N THR A 85 10.33 2.42 22.85
CA THR A 85 10.97 2.52 24.17
C THR A 85 10.38 3.66 25.00
N ASN A 86 10.16 4.83 24.39
CA ASN A 86 9.52 5.97 25.06
C ASN A 86 8.08 5.64 25.51
N MET A 87 7.33 4.91 24.68
CA MET A 87 5.98 4.45 25.05
C MET A 87 6.03 3.44 26.20
N LYS A 88 6.95 2.48 26.20
CA LYS A 88 7.14 1.51 27.31
C LYS A 88 7.46 2.22 28.64
N TRP A 89 8.32 3.24 28.62
CA TRP A 89 8.61 4.05 29.81
C TRP A 89 7.40 4.88 30.26
N ALA A 90 6.68 5.50 29.32
CA ALA A 90 5.48 6.27 29.63
C ALA A 90 4.39 5.39 30.29
N PHE A 91 4.15 4.18 29.76
CA PHE A 91 3.21 3.23 30.36
C PHE A 91 3.64 2.75 31.75
N ARG A 92 4.94 2.48 31.94
CA ARG A 92 5.47 2.10 33.27
C ARG A 92 5.34 3.23 34.29
N CYS A 93 5.63 4.48 33.91
CA CYS A 93 5.47 5.65 34.77
C CYS A 93 3.99 5.87 35.14
N LEU A 94 3.08 5.74 34.18
CA LEU A 94 1.64 5.89 34.43
C LEU A 94 1.13 4.81 35.40
N LEU A 95 1.53 3.55 35.21
CA LEU A 95 1.17 2.45 36.11
C LEU A 95 1.73 2.65 37.52
N PHE A 96 2.98 3.14 37.63
CA PHE A 96 3.61 3.42 38.91
C PHE A 96 2.91 4.55 39.67
N LEU A 97 2.56 5.66 38.99
CA LEU A 97 1.80 6.73 39.61
C LEU A 97 0.42 6.27 40.07
N GLN A 98 -0.25 5.42 39.29
CA GLN A 98 -1.54 4.85 39.66
C GLN A 98 -1.43 3.94 40.90
N LEU A 99 -0.38 3.11 40.98
CA LEU A 99 -0.08 2.30 42.16
C LEU A 99 0.20 3.15 43.41
N VAL A 100 1.00 4.21 43.27
CA VAL A 100 1.31 5.14 44.38
C VAL A 100 0.04 5.85 44.86
N GLN A 101 -0.84 6.29 43.96
CA GLN A 101 -2.14 6.88 44.32
C GLN A 101 -3.06 5.86 45.03
N GLN A 102 -3.03 4.59 44.62
CA GLN A 102 -3.81 3.52 45.26
C GLN A 102 -3.29 3.23 46.68
N SER A 103 -1.97 3.22 46.89
CA SER A 103 -1.36 3.05 48.21
C SER A 103 -1.67 4.22 49.15
N PHE A 104 -1.60 5.46 48.66
CA PHE A 104 -1.98 6.65 49.45
C PHE A 104 -3.48 6.68 49.83
N LYS A 105 -4.36 6.12 48.99
CA LYS A 105 -5.79 5.99 49.30
C LYS A 105 -6.07 4.88 50.33
N ASN A 106 -5.32 3.77 50.30
CA ASN A 106 -5.47 2.68 51.26
C ASN A 106 -4.95 3.04 52.67
N GLU A 107 -3.92 3.89 52.79
CA GLU A 107 -3.40 4.28 54.12
C GLU A 107 -4.25 5.32 54.84
N LYS A 108 -5.09 6.08 54.12
CA LYS A 108 -6.04 7.03 54.73
C LYS A 108 -7.41 6.41 55.05
N GLY A 109 -7.59 5.11 54.77
CA GLY A 109 -8.84 4.37 55.01
C GLY A 109 -8.91 3.62 56.34
N ILE A 110 -7.94 3.79 57.25
CA ILE A 110 -7.98 3.19 58.60
C ILE A 110 -7.90 4.29 59.65
N ARG A 111 -8.96 5.08 59.76
CA ARG A 111 -9.35 5.71 61.02
C ARG A 111 -10.87 5.76 61.15
N LEU A 112 -11.31 5.03 62.18
CA LEU A 112 -12.50 5.27 63.01
C LEU A 112 -13.85 4.94 62.36
N PHE A 113 -14.38 3.75 62.66
CA PHE A 113 -15.42 3.58 63.68
C PHE A 113 -15.29 2.22 64.36
#